data_AF-A0A2V9H8Q6-F1
#
_entry.id   AF-A0A2V9H8Q6-F1
#
_cell.length_a   1.000
_cell.length_b   1.000
_cell.length_c   1.000
_cell.angle_alpha   90.00
_cell.angle_beta   90.00
_cell.angle_gamma   90.00
#
_symmetry.space_group_name_H-M   'P 1'
#
loop_
_entity.id
_entity.type
_entity.pdbx_description
1 polymer ?
#
loop_
_entity_poly.entity_id
_entity_poly.type
_entity_poly.pdbx_seq_one_letter_code
_entity_poly.pdbx_strand_id
1 'polypeptide(L)'
;MSGTPEQARIEALVADLRKVPAFVDQPQADLEWFVAEAEERRVEVGGITVREDTPADTMFVMLEGELRARRENGPQDGPVFTARAGEVTGALPFSRMKTFGVTGRAVLPIRALAFPASKFPELFQRMPVLSQRLVGLLTDRVRNITREEQQREKLAALGKLSAGLAHELNNPSAAARRSAAALRDCLERLRVAGRSSSLGPEDCGLLAQREEEIRSALKPAQYKDEFARVEREEAIQSWLEAHGVAEAWKLAPLLADANLTDAQLESFARTAGTSLGPELTRFGTLLEMERIAAELEHSTARISDLIKAIKEYSYMDQAPLQEVDIKNSLETTLTIMHHKLKRG
;
A
#
# COMPACT_ATOMS: atom_id res chain seq x y z
N MET A 1 38.72 -44.36 -37.35
CA MET A 1 37.33 -44.60 -37.79
C MET A 1 36.57 -43.31 -37.58
N SER A 2 36.44 -42.51 -38.64
CA SER A 2 35.74 -41.22 -38.62
C SER A 2 34.24 -41.46 -38.56
N GLY A 3 33.58 -41.03 -37.49
CA GLY A 3 32.12 -41.07 -37.36
C GLY A 3 31.43 -40.32 -38.50
N THR A 4 30.21 -40.72 -38.83
CA THR A 4 29.38 -40.04 -39.84
C THR A 4 29.06 -38.61 -39.37
N PRO A 5 28.82 -37.65 -40.30
CA PRO A 5 28.47 -36.26 -39.95
C PRO A 5 27.28 -36.14 -39.00
N GLU A 6 26.35 -37.09 -39.09
CA GLU A 6 25.19 -37.22 -38.20
C GLU A 6 25.58 -37.58 -36.76
N GLN A 7 26.52 -38.51 -36.58
CA GLN A 7 27.01 -38.91 -35.26
C GLN A 7 27.71 -37.74 -34.55
N ALA A 8 28.54 -36.97 -35.27
CA ALA A 8 29.19 -35.78 -34.73
C ALA A 8 28.18 -34.70 -34.31
N ARG A 9 27.07 -34.55 -35.05
CA ARG A 9 25.97 -33.65 -34.69
C ARG A 9 25.27 -34.10 -33.41
N ILE A 10 24.96 -35.38 -33.30
CA ILE A 10 24.30 -35.94 -32.10
C ILE A 10 25.20 -35.74 -30.88
N GLU A 11 26.49 -36.06 -30.97
CA GLU A 11 27.46 -35.86 -29.88
C GLU A 11 27.52 -34.41 -29.41
N ALA A 12 27.53 -33.44 -30.33
CA ALA A 12 27.52 -32.02 -30.00
C ALA A 12 26.22 -31.59 -29.28
N LEU A 13 25.06 -32.04 -29.76
CA LEU A 13 23.76 -31.71 -29.14
C LEU A 13 23.61 -32.37 -27.76
N VAL A 14 24.12 -33.59 -27.58
CA VAL A 14 24.16 -34.25 -26.27
C VAL A 14 25.05 -33.46 -25.30
N ALA A 15 26.20 -32.96 -25.74
CA ALA A 15 27.06 -32.12 -24.92
C ALA A 15 26.37 -30.80 -24.51
N ASP A 16 25.57 -30.20 -25.40
CA ASP A 16 24.78 -29.02 -25.09
C ASP A 16 23.62 -29.33 -24.14
N LEU A 17 22.91 -30.44 -24.32
CA LEU A 17 21.86 -30.89 -23.39
C LEU A 17 22.39 -31.07 -21.98
N ARG A 18 23.61 -31.59 -21.79
CA ARG A 18 24.22 -31.75 -20.46
C ARG A 18 24.46 -30.41 -19.74
N LYS A 19 24.43 -29.27 -20.43
CA LYS A 19 24.49 -27.94 -19.79
C LYS A 19 23.13 -27.50 -19.23
N VAL A 20 22.04 -28.13 -19.65
CA VAL A 20 20.68 -27.86 -19.17
C VAL A 20 20.46 -28.62 -17.87
N PRO A 21 20.14 -27.95 -16.73
CA PRO A 21 20.05 -28.60 -15.42
C PRO A 21 19.11 -29.81 -15.37
N ALA A 22 18.05 -29.83 -16.17
CA ALA A 22 17.14 -30.97 -16.24
C ALA A 22 17.80 -32.26 -16.76
N PHE A 23 18.86 -32.15 -17.59
CA PHE A 23 19.44 -33.24 -18.39
C PHE A 23 20.85 -33.69 -17.96
N VAL A 24 21.54 -32.96 -17.06
CA VAL A 24 22.96 -33.13 -16.68
C VAL A 24 23.41 -34.60 -16.52
N ASP A 25 22.63 -35.36 -15.77
CA ASP A 25 22.94 -36.69 -15.24
C ASP A 25 22.08 -37.80 -15.86
N GLN A 26 21.52 -37.54 -17.05
CA GLN A 26 20.84 -38.58 -17.83
C GLN A 26 21.86 -39.52 -18.52
N PRO A 27 21.51 -40.82 -18.68
CA PRO A 27 22.34 -41.78 -19.40
C PRO A 27 22.60 -41.35 -20.85
N GLN A 28 23.79 -41.65 -21.36
CA GLN A 28 24.22 -41.26 -22.71
C GLN A 28 23.25 -41.76 -23.80
N ALA A 29 22.89 -43.05 -23.75
CA ALA A 29 21.99 -43.67 -24.72
C ALA A 29 20.57 -43.05 -24.72
N ASP A 30 20.14 -42.46 -23.61
CA ASP A 30 18.84 -41.80 -23.51
C ASP A 30 18.88 -40.38 -24.04
N LEU A 31 19.98 -39.66 -23.82
CA LEU A 31 20.22 -38.35 -24.43
C LEU A 31 20.35 -38.45 -25.95
N GLU A 32 21.02 -39.47 -26.45
CA GLU A 32 21.12 -39.73 -27.90
C GLU A 32 19.75 -40.01 -28.53
N TRP A 33 18.92 -40.81 -27.85
CA TRP A 33 17.53 -41.01 -28.28
C TRP A 33 16.71 -39.72 -28.23
N PHE A 34 16.82 -38.94 -27.16
CA PHE A 34 16.11 -37.67 -27.05
C PHE A 34 16.46 -36.73 -28.21
N VAL A 35 17.75 -36.63 -28.56
CA VAL A 35 18.22 -35.83 -29.69
C VAL A 35 17.71 -36.37 -31.02
N ALA A 36 17.69 -37.69 -31.21
CA ALA A 36 17.19 -38.31 -32.44
C ALA A 36 15.70 -38.04 -32.68
N GLU A 37 14.90 -37.93 -31.61
CA GLU A 37 13.48 -37.61 -31.66
C GLU A 37 13.18 -36.09 -31.66
N ALA A 38 14.20 -35.25 -31.44
CA ALA A 38 14.07 -33.80 -31.39
C ALA A 38 14.48 -33.12 -32.70
N GLU A 39 13.80 -32.04 -33.04
CA GLU A 39 14.18 -31.16 -34.14
C GLU A 39 14.99 -29.96 -33.60
N GLU A 40 16.17 -29.71 -34.15
CA GLU A 40 16.92 -28.49 -33.84
C GLU A 40 16.30 -27.30 -34.59
N ARG A 41 15.88 -26.28 -33.83
CA ARG A 41 15.33 -25.04 -34.37
C ARG A 41 16.24 -23.87 -34.09
N ARG A 42 16.44 -23.05 -35.13
CA ARG A 42 17.20 -21.79 -35.07
C ARG A 42 16.31 -20.64 -35.47
N VAL A 43 16.32 -19.58 -34.66
CA VAL A 43 15.47 -18.40 -34.89
C VAL A 43 16.30 -17.14 -34.67
N GLU A 44 16.37 -16.31 -35.70
CA GLU A 44 17.02 -15.00 -35.64
C GLU A 44 16.21 -14.01 -34.80
N VAL A 45 16.86 -12.94 -34.32
CA VAL A 45 16.22 -11.89 -33.51
C VAL A 45 14.98 -11.33 -34.22
N GLY A 46 13.88 -11.20 -33.48
CA GLY A 46 12.58 -10.78 -33.99
C GLY A 46 11.76 -11.91 -34.63
N GLY A 47 12.37 -13.05 -34.93
CA GLY A 47 11.69 -14.23 -35.45
C GLY A 47 10.70 -14.83 -34.44
N ILE A 48 9.63 -15.44 -34.95
CA ILE A 48 8.58 -16.06 -34.14
C ILE A 48 8.93 -17.53 -33.91
N THR A 49 9.01 -17.95 -32.65
CA THR A 49 9.24 -19.35 -32.26
C THR A 49 7.93 -20.13 -32.14
N VAL A 50 6.89 -19.48 -31.65
CA VAL A 50 5.54 -20.03 -31.49
C VAL A 50 4.50 -18.92 -31.64
N ARG A 51 3.34 -19.24 -32.20
CA ARG A 51 2.23 -18.29 -32.35
C ARG A 51 1.15 -18.58 -31.32
N GLU A 52 0.49 -17.53 -30.88
CA GLU A 52 -0.75 -17.67 -30.10
C GLU A 52 -1.78 -18.51 -30.86
N ASP A 53 -2.58 -19.27 -30.13
CA ASP A 53 -3.64 -20.15 -30.60
C ASP A 53 -3.20 -21.35 -31.45
N THR A 54 -1.90 -21.61 -31.58
CA THR A 54 -1.42 -22.86 -32.20
C THR A 54 -1.46 -24.02 -31.22
N PRO A 55 -1.60 -25.29 -31.67
CA PRO A 55 -1.60 -26.46 -30.80
C PRO A 55 -0.37 -26.53 -29.89
N ALA A 56 -0.58 -26.89 -28.62
CA ALA A 56 0.47 -27.07 -27.62
C ALA A 56 1.08 -28.48 -27.72
N ASP A 57 1.76 -28.76 -28.83
CA ASP A 57 2.26 -30.09 -29.19
C ASP A 57 3.77 -30.26 -29.07
N THR A 58 4.48 -29.23 -28.61
CA THR A 58 5.95 -29.19 -28.64
C THR A 58 6.53 -28.68 -27.31
N MET A 59 7.50 -29.43 -26.78
CA MET A 59 8.40 -28.99 -25.71
C MET A 59 9.65 -28.37 -26.34
N PHE A 60 10.15 -27.27 -25.77
CA PHE A 60 11.39 -26.65 -26.23
C PHE A 60 12.45 -26.71 -25.14
N VAL A 61 13.64 -27.18 -25.49
CA VAL A 61 14.83 -27.08 -24.64
C VAL A 61 15.71 -25.98 -25.20
N MET A 62 15.88 -24.90 -24.45
CA MET A 62 16.64 -23.73 -24.88
C MET A 62 18.13 -24.01 -24.70
N LEU A 63 18.87 -24.19 -25.78
CA LEU A 63 20.32 -24.36 -25.73
C LEU A 63 21.04 -23.02 -25.68
N GLU A 64 20.58 -22.07 -26.50
CA GLU A 64 21.10 -20.70 -26.58
C GLU A 64 19.95 -19.69 -26.81
N GLY A 65 20.18 -18.45 -26.40
CA GLY A 65 19.29 -17.32 -26.68
C GLY A 65 18.28 -16.99 -25.58
N GLU A 66 17.39 -16.06 -25.90
CA GLU A 66 16.29 -15.61 -25.05
C GLU A 66 15.03 -15.43 -25.90
N LEU A 67 13.95 -16.08 -25.47
CA LEU A 67 12.60 -15.94 -26.00
C LEU A 67 11.79 -15.05 -25.07
N ARG A 68 11.03 -14.11 -25.62
CA ARG A 68 9.96 -13.42 -24.89
C ARG A 68 8.62 -13.66 -25.56
N ALA A 69 7.63 -14.06 -24.76
CA ALA A 69 6.30 -14.37 -25.23
C ALA A 69 5.25 -13.50 -24.54
N ARG A 70 4.32 -13.00 -25.34
CA ARG A 70 3.19 -12.16 -24.90
C ARG A 70 1.96 -12.49 -25.74
N ARG A 71 0.77 -12.17 -25.22
CA ARG A 71 -0.45 -12.18 -26.03
C ARG A 71 -0.37 -11.09 -27.09
N GLU A 72 -0.75 -11.41 -28.32
CA GLU A 72 -0.66 -10.50 -29.46
C GLU A 72 -1.67 -9.34 -29.34
N ASN A 73 -2.88 -9.65 -28.87
CA ASN A 73 -3.95 -8.68 -28.61
C ASN A 73 -4.11 -8.36 -27.12
N GLY A 74 -3.07 -8.61 -26.32
CA GLY A 74 -3.08 -8.31 -24.89
C GLY A 74 -2.84 -6.82 -24.58
N PRO A 75 -3.02 -6.40 -23.32
CA PRO A 75 -2.58 -5.08 -22.86
C PRO A 75 -1.09 -4.89 -23.14
N GLN A 76 -0.66 -3.66 -23.43
CA GLN A 76 0.74 -3.34 -23.73
C GLN A 76 1.69 -3.68 -22.55
N ASP A 77 1.19 -3.48 -21.32
CA ASP A 77 1.83 -3.89 -20.06
C ASP A 77 1.35 -5.28 -19.58
N GLY A 78 1.02 -6.17 -20.53
CA GLY A 78 0.63 -7.55 -20.25
C GLY A 78 1.80 -8.38 -19.73
N PRO A 79 1.54 -9.54 -19.10
CA PRO A 79 2.58 -10.43 -18.63
C PRO A 79 3.46 -10.89 -19.81
N VAL A 80 4.78 -10.85 -19.60
CA VAL A 80 5.78 -11.29 -20.56
C VAL A 80 6.44 -12.54 -20.01
N PHE A 81 6.13 -13.68 -20.62
CA PHE A 81 6.83 -14.92 -20.33
C PHE A 81 8.22 -14.87 -20.97
N THR A 82 9.26 -15.21 -20.21
CA THR A 82 10.64 -15.24 -20.72
C THR A 82 11.19 -16.65 -20.56
N ALA A 83 11.87 -17.15 -21.59
CA ALA A 83 12.66 -18.38 -21.50
C ALA A 83 14.08 -18.14 -21.99
N ARG A 84 15.07 -18.61 -21.23
CA ARG A 84 16.50 -18.40 -21.50
C ARG A 84 17.24 -19.72 -21.76
N ALA A 85 18.44 -19.62 -22.30
CA ALA A 85 19.37 -20.74 -22.40
C ALA A 85 19.48 -21.52 -21.07
N GLY A 86 19.38 -22.84 -21.14
CA GLY A 86 19.34 -23.72 -19.97
C GLY A 86 17.94 -24.01 -19.42
N GLU A 87 16.89 -23.40 -19.96
CA GLU A 87 15.51 -23.64 -19.52
C GLU A 87 14.72 -24.53 -20.48
N VAL A 88 13.72 -25.23 -19.92
CA VAL A 88 12.76 -26.04 -20.69
C VAL A 88 11.41 -25.32 -20.70
N THR A 89 10.84 -25.12 -21.88
CA THR A 89 9.57 -24.41 -22.09
C THR A 89 8.62 -25.14 -23.03
N GLY A 90 7.50 -24.52 -23.36
CA GLY A 90 6.44 -25.08 -24.19
C GLY A 90 5.54 -26.05 -23.45
N ALA A 91 5.02 -27.05 -24.17
CA ALA A 91 4.22 -28.11 -23.58
C ALA A 91 5.12 -29.00 -22.73
N LEU A 92 4.81 -29.11 -21.44
CA LEU A 92 5.49 -30.03 -20.52
C LEU A 92 4.64 -31.29 -20.31
N PRO A 93 5.26 -32.40 -19.91
CA PRO A 93 4.51 -33.63 -19.66
C PRO A 93 3.43 -33.45 -18.57
N PHE A 94 2.26 -34.09 -18.76
CA PHE A 94 1.02 -33.91 -17.98
C PHE A 94 0.40 -32.51 -17.98
N SER A 95 0.95 -31.56 -18.73
CA SER A 95 0.31 -30.26 -18.92
C SER A 95 -1.07 -30.41 -19.54
N ARG A 96 -2.04 -29.65 -19.02
CA ARG A 96 -3.41 -29.56 -19.59
C ARG A 96 -3.50 -28.52 -20.73
N MET A 97 -2.39 -27.88 -21.07
CA MET A 97 -2.32 -26.86 -22.11
C MET A 97 -2.66 -27.49 -23.47
N LYS A 98 -3.68 -26.96 -24.15
CA LYS A 98 -4.11 -27.44 -25.48
C LYS A 98 -3.57 -26.58 -26.62
N THR A 99 -3.43 -25.28 -26.37
CA THR A 99 -2.91 -24.29 -27.31
C THR A 99 -1.90 -23.38 -26.59
N PHE A 100 -0.99 -22.80 -27.36
CA PHE A 100 -0.10 -21.76 -26.86
C PHE A 100 -0.89 -20.46 -26.68
N GLY A 101 -0.99 -19.97 -25.45
CA GLY A 101 -1.74 -18.74 -25.14
C GLY A 101 -0.96 -17.44 -25.38
N VAL A 102 0.19 -17.50 -26.05
CA VAL A 102 1.10 -16.35 -26.28
C VAL A 102 1.89 -16.56 -27.57
N THR A 103 2.28 -15.45 -28.22
CA THR A 103 3.24 -15.45 -29.32
C THR A 103 4.65 -15.21 -28.78
N GLY A 104 5.55 -16.16 -29.00
CA GLY A 104 6.95 -16.09 -28.60
C GLY A 104 7.85 -15.52 -29.70
N ARG A 105 8.67 -14.52 -29.37
CA ARG A 105 9.65 -13.89 -30.27
C ARG A 105 11.07 -13.94 -29.70
N ALA A 106 12.03 -14.23 -30.58
CA ALA A 106 13.44 -14.21 -30.24
C ALA A 106 13.90 -12.79 -29.93
N VAL A 107 14.50 -12.58 -28.76
CA VAL A 107 15.14 -11.31 -28.36
C VAL A 107 16.66 -11.41 -28.53
N LEU A 108 17.21 -12.60 -28.36
CA LEU A 108 18.55 -13.00 -28.79
C LEU A 108 18.43 -14.15 -29.79
N PRO A 109 19.42 -14.40 -30.65
CA PRO A 109 19.41 -15.57 -31.55
C PRO A 109 19.17 -16.86 -30.74
N ILE A 110 18.16 -17.63 -31.11
CA ILE A 110 17.75 -18.85 -30.41
C ILE A 110 18.30 -20.07 -31.12
N ARG A 111 18.86 -20.99 -30.34
CA ARG A 111 19.08 -22.39 -30.72
C ARG A 111 18.37 -23.27 -29.70
N ALA A 112 17.39 -24.05 -30.14
CA ALA A 112 16.57 -24.86 -29.25
C ALA A 112 16.30 -26.25 -29.85
N LEU A 113 16.05 -27.24 -28.99
CA LEU A 113 15.52 -28.54 -29.40
C LEU A 113 14.01 -28.55 -29.21
N ALA A 114 13.27 -28.77 -30.29
CA ALA A 114 11.84 -28.98 -30.30
C ALA A 114 11.54 -30.47 -30.20
N PHE A 115 11.06 -30.91 -29.04
CA PHE A 115 10.71 -32.30 -28.77
C PHE A 115 9.18 -32.49 -28.85
N PRO A 116 8.68 -33.42 -29.66
CA PRO A 116 7.26 -33.59 -29.90
C PRO A 116 6.53 -34.19 -28.69
N ALA A 117 5.38 -33.62 -28.32
CA ALA A 117 4.57 -34.09 -27.20
C ALA A 117 4.00 -35.50 -27.43
N SER A 118 3.86 -35.94 -28.68
CA SER A 118 3.47 -37.32 -29.03
C SER A 118 4.46 -38.36 -28.52
N LYS A 119 5.73 -37.98 -28.26
CA LYS A 119 6.79 -38.85 -27.72
C LYS A 119 6.90 -38.81 -26.20
N PHE A 120 6.08 -38.02 -25.50
CA PHE A 120 6.09 -37.99 -24.04
C PHE A 120 5.84 -39.37 -23.39
N PRO A 121 4.89 -40.22 -23.85
CA PRO A 121 4.71 -41.54 -23.26
C PRO A 121 5.98 -42.40 -23.26
N GLU A 122 6.78 -42.32 -24.33
CA GLU A 122 8.07 -43.02 -24.45
C GLU A 122 9.16 -42.37 -23.58
N LEU A 123 9.21 -41.03 -23.56
CA LEU A 123 10.09 -40.25 -22.68
C LEU A 123 9.89 -40.66 -21.21
N PHE A 124 8.65 -40.86 -20.77
CA PHE A 124 8.34 -41.29 -19.41
C PHE A 124 8.86 -42.69 -19.05
N GLN A 125 8.76 -43.62 -20.00
CA GLN A 125 9.20 -44.99 -19.79
C GLN A 125 10.73 -45.08 -19.79
N ARG A 126 11.38 -44.32 -20.67
CA ARG A 126 12.82 -44.37 -20.87
C ARG A 126 13.61 -43.49 -19.91
N MET A 127 13.10 -42.30 -19.59
CA MET A 127 13.81 -41.26 -18.83
C MET A 127 13.05 -40.80 -17.58
N PRO A 128 12.76 -41.70 -16.61
CA PRO A 128 11.90 -41.39 -15.46
C PRO A 128 12.44 -40.26 -14.57
N VAL A 129 13.77 -40.13 -14.45
CA VAL A 129 14.42 -39.06 -13.67
C VAL A 129 14.19 -37.70 -14.33
N LEU A 130 14.35 -37.61 -15.65
CA LEU A 130 14.04 -36.39 -16.40
C LEU A 130 12.55 -36.04 -16.26
N SER A 131 11.66 -37.03 -16.39
CA SER A 131 10.23 -36.83 -16.23
C SER A 131 9.86 -36.22 -14.88
N GLN A 132 10.43 -36.70 -13.78
CA GLN A 132 10.21 -36.11 -12.45
C GLN A 132 10.65 -34.64 -12.40
N ARG A 133 11.80 -34.30 -12.99
CA ARG A 133 12.30 -32.91 -13.07
C ARG A 133 11.38 -32.02 -13.90
N LEU A 134 10.90 -32.50 -15.05
CA LEU A 134 9.96 -31.75 -15.90
C LEU A 134 8.63 -31.48 -15.19
N VAL A 135 8.13 -32.41 -14.37
CA VAL A 135 6.95 -32.20 -13.52
C VAL A 135 7.22 -31.15 -12.43
N GLY A 136 8.42 -31.16 -11.84
CA GLY A 136 8.87 -30.12 -10.92
C GLY A 136 8.84 -28.73 -11.58
N LEU A 137 9.44 -28.60 -12.77
CA LEU A 137 9.43 -27.36 -13.55
C LEU A 137 8.02 -26.88 -13.88
N LEU A 138 7.10 -27.79 -14.22
CA LEU A 138 5.70 -27.45 -14.45
C LEU A 138 5.05 -26.89 -13.17
N THR A 139 5.30 -27.52 -12.03
CA THR A 139 4.75 -27.09 -10.73
C THR A 139 5.25 -25.70 -10.35
N ASP A 140 6.56 -25.46 -10.49
CA ASP A 140 7.15 -24.16 -10.19
C ASP A 140 6.67 -23.08 -11.16
N ARG A 141 6.50 -23.41 -12.45
CA ARG A 141 5.90 -22.50 -13.43
C ARG A 141 4.47 -22.09 -13.04
N VAL A 142 3.63 -23.05 -12.63
CA VAL A 142 2.27 -22.76 -12.17
C VAL A 142 2.30 -21.84 -10.96
N ARG A 143 3.12 -22.13 -9.94
CA ARG A 143 3.25 -21.28 -8.74
C ARG A 143 3.69 -19.85 -9.08
N ASN A 144 4.67 -19.70 -9.96
CA ASN A 144 5.19 -18.38 -10.34
C ASN A 144 4.13 -17.55 -11.08
N ILE A 145 3.42 -18.14 -12.04
CA ILE A 145 2.33 -17.45 -12.76
C ILE A 145 1.22 -17.04 -11.80
N THR A 146 0.78 -17.94 -10.90
CA THR A 146 -0.28 -17.61 -9.93
C THR A 146 0.13 -16.47 -8.99
N ARG A 147 1.41 -16.43 -8.56
CA ARG A 147 1.93 -15.32 -7.74
C ARG A 147 1.91 -13.99 -8.49
N GLU A 148 2.35 -13.97 -9.74
CA GLU A 148 2.34 -12.76 -10.58
C GLU A 148 0.91 -12.27 -10.85
N GLU A 149 -0.03 -13.17 -11.12
CA GLU A 149 -1.44 -12.83 -11.31
C GLU A 149 -2.05 -12.23 -10.04
N GLN A 150 -1.84 -12.85 -8.87
CA GLN A 150 -2.31 -12.31 -7.59
C GLN A 150 -1.71 -10.93 -7.28
N GLN A 151 -0.40 -10.73 -7.54
CA GLN A 151 0.25 -9.43 -7.38
C GLN A 151 -0.41 -8.36 -8.26
N ARG A 152 -0.75 -8.71 -9.51
CA ARG A 152 -1.37 -7.81 -10.47
C ARG A 152 -2.80 -7.47 -10.12
N GLU A 153 -3.59 -8.45 -9.67
CA GLU A 153 -4.95 -8.23 -9.16
C GLU A 153 -4.94 -7.27 -7.96
N LYS A 154 -3.99 -7.44 -7.03
CA LYS A 154 -3.81 -6.52 -5.89
C LYS A 154 -3.49 -5.10 -6.35
N LEU A 155 -2.56 -4.93 -7.28
CA LEU A 155 -2.21 -3.61 -7.82
C LEU A 155 -3.41 -2.94 -8.54
N ALA A 156 -4.19 -3.72 -9.29
CA ALA A 156 -5.40 -3.24 -9.94
C ALA A 156 -6.49 -2.84 -8.92
N ALA A 157 -6.65 -3.62 -7.84
CA ALA A 157 -7.55 -3.29 -6.73
C ALA A 157 -7.10 -2.02 -6.00
N LEU A 158 -5.79 -1.86 -5.76
CA LEU A 158 -5.21 -0.65 -5.18
C LEU A 158 -5.51 0.57 -6.05
N GLY A 159 -5.31 0.46 -7.37
CA GLY A 159 -5.60 1.53 -8.33
C GLY A 159 -7.06 2.01 -8.29
N LYS A 160 -8.02 1.09 -8.11
CA LYS A 160 -9.44 1.44 -7.92
C LYS A 160 -9.71 2.13 -6.57
N LEU A 161 -8.99 1.75 -5.52
CA LEU A 161 -9.13 2.34 -4.18
C LEU A 161 -8.40 3.68 -4.03
N SER A 162 -7.35 3.94 -4.82
CA SER A 162 -6.53 5.15 -4.77
C SER A 162 -7.34 6.45 -4.88
N ALA A 163 -8.43 6.48 -5.67
CA ALA A 163 -9.26 7.68 -5.78
C ALA A 163 -10.03 7.99 -4.47
N GLY A 164 -10.66 6.97 -3.86
CA GLY A 164 -11.35 7.13 -2.58
C GLY A 164 -10.37 7.42 -1.44
N LEU A 165 -9.21 6.77 -1.48
CA LEU A 165 -8.16 6.92 -0.50
C LEU A 165 -7.48 8.30 -0.55
N ALA A 166 -7.26 8.85 -1.74
CA ALA A 166 -6.76 10.21 -1.89
C ALA A 166 -7.72 11.23 -1.26
N HIS A 167 -9.02 11.04 -1.44
CA HIS A 167 -10.03 11.85 -0.76
C HIS A 167 -10.00 11.65 0.76
N GLU A 168 -9.90 10.41 1.25
CA GLU A 168 -9.82 10.13 2.68
C GLU A 168 -8.54 10.62 3.34
N LEU A 169 -7.41 10.71 2.62
CA LEU A 169 -6.16 11.32 3.10
C LEU A 169 -6.21 12.85 3.05
N ASN A 170 -6.83 13.42 2.02
CA ASN A 170 -6.96 14.87 1.88
C ASN A 170 -7.80 15.49 3.00
N ASN A 171 -8.79 14.76 3.52
CA ASN A 171 -9.65 15.24 4.60
C ASN A 171 -8.89 15.58 5.90
N PRO A 172 -8.19 14.64 6.57
CA PRO A 172 -7.42 14.94 7.76
C PRO A 172 -6.24 15.88 7.46
N SER A 173 -5.65 15.83 6.26
CA SER A 173 -4.59 16.77 5.87
C SER A 173 -5.09 18.22 5.78
N ALA A 174 -6.29 18.43 5.21
CA ALA A 174 -6.92 19.73 5.17
C ALA A 174 -7.33 20.21 6.57
N ALA A 175 -7.79 19.31 7.45
CA ALA A 175 -8.07 19.62 8.86
C ALA A 175 -6.80 20.07 9.59
N ALA A 176 -5.72 19.28 9.52
CA ALA A 176 -4.43 19.62 10.10
C ALA A 176 -3.91 20.99 9.63
N ARG A 177 -4.03 21.29 8.33
CA ARG A 177 -3.64 22.59 7.79
C ARG A 177 -4.48 23.74 8.35
N ARG A 178 -5.79 23.56 8.51
CA ARG A 178 -6.67 24.56 9.13
C ARG A 178 -6.33 24.77 10.61
N SER A 179 -6.13 23.69 11.36
CA SER A 179 -5.69 23.75 12.77
C SER A 179 -4.37 24.51 12.91
N ALA A 180 -3.39 24.23 12.04
CA ALA A 180 -2.12 24.95 12.03
C ALA A 180 -2.26 26.45 11.70
N ALA A 181 -3.21 26.83 10.84
CA ALA A 181 -3.51 28.23 10.57
C ALA A 181 -4.18 28.91 11.78
N ALA A 182 -5.19 28.27 12.38
CA ALA A 182 -5.88 28.77 13.56
C ALA A 182 -4.94 28.95 14.77
N LEU A 183 -3.94 28.07 14.95
CA LEU A 183 -2.90 28.26 15.97
C LEU A 183 -2.10 29.54 15.75
N ARG A 184 -1.84 29.97 14.51
CA ARG A 184 -1.15 31.24 14.24
C ARG A 184 -2.01 32.43 14.63
N ASP A 185 -3.30 32.37 14.34
CA ASP A 185 -4.25 33.42 14.74
C ASP A 185 -4.38 33.50 16.27
N CYS A 186 -4.32 32.37 16.97
CA CYS A 186 -4.24 32.33 18.43
C CYS A 186 -2.96 32.98 18.96
N LEU A 187 -1.80 32.72 18.34
CA LEU A 187 -0.54 33.35 18.75
C LEU A 187 -0.59 34.88 18.62
N GLU A 188 -1.22 35.41 17.57
CA GLU A 188 -1.41 36.85 17.43
C GLU A 188 -2.39 37.41 18.48
N ARG A 189 -3.50 36.71 18.75
CA ARG A 189 -4.44 37.07 19.83
C ARG A 189 -3.75 37.13 21.20
N LEU A 190 -2.91 36.14 21.53
CA LEU A 190 -2.11 36.14 22.76
C LEU A 190 -1.17 37.35 22.84
N ARG A 191 -0.48 37.70 21.74
CA ARG A 191 0.42 38.87 21.70
C ARG A 191 -0.32 40.18 21.90
N VAL A 192 -1.54 40.30 21.38
CA VAL A 192 -2.40 41.48 21.60
C VAL A 192 -2.87 41.53 23.04
N ALA A 193 -3.42 40.43 23.56
CA ALA A 193 -3.90 40.35 24.94
C ALA A 193 -2.80 40.68 25.96
N GLY A 194 -1.59 40.11 25.80
CA GLY A 194 -0.47 40.37 26.69
C GLY A 194 0.03 41.82 26.68
N ARG A 195 -0.12 42.56 25.57
CA ARG A 195 0.23 43.99 25.49
C ARG A 195 -0.82 44.89 26.14
N SER A 196 -2.06 44.44 26.19
CA SER A 196 -3.19 45.19 26.76
C SER A 196 -3.40 44.92 28.25
N SER A 197 -2.73 43.90 28.80
CA SER A 197 -2.76 43.60 30.23
C SER A 197 -1.97 44.64 31.03
N SER A 198 -2.51 45.02 32.19
CA SER A 198 -1.87 45.92 33.15
C SER A 198 -1.54 45.25 34.49
N LEU A 199 -1.59 43.91 34.54
CA LEU A 199 -1.29 43.15 35.75
C LEU A 199 0.16 43.28 36.20
N GLY A 200 0.33 43.46 37.52
CA GLY A 200 1.62 43.44 38.17
C GLY A 200 2.19 42.02 38.31
N PRO A 201 3.50 41.87 38.61
CA PRO A 201 4.14 40.55 38.71
C PRO A 201 3.53 39.62 39.76
N GLU A 202 3.09 40.16 40.91
CA GLU A 202 2.48 39.38 41.99
C GLU A 202 1.11 38.84 41.58
N ASP A 203 0.25 39.69 41.01
CA ASP A 203 -1.08 39.31 40.53
C ASP A 203 -1.01 38.35 39.35
N CYS A 204 -0.01 38.48 38.46
CA CYS A 204 0.27 37.52 37.40
C CYS A 204 0.53 36.10 37.95
N GLY A 205 1.30 35.99 39.03
CA GLY A 205 1.57 34.70 39.67
C GLY A 205 0.31 34.07 40.28
N LEU A 206 -0.51 34.88 40.96
CA LEU A 206 -1.78 34.43 41.52
C LEU A 206 -2.77 33.99 40.44
N LEU A 207 -2.84 34.75 39.33
CA LEU A 207 -3.70 34.46 38.21
C LEU A 207 -3.28 33.17 37.49
N ALA A 208 -1.98 32.98 37.24
CA ALA A 208 -1.46 31.74 36.66
C ALA A 208 -1.83 30.51 37.53
N GLN A 209 -1.81 30.65 38.86
CA GLN A 209 -2.26 29.58 39.75
C GLN A 209 -3.77 29.33 39.62
N ARG A 210 -4.59 30.39 39.51
CA ARG A 210 -6.05 30.22 39.28
C ARG A 210 -6.34 29.55 37.94
N GLU A 211 -5.62 29.93 36.89
CA GLU A 211 -5.73 29.34 35.55
C GLU A 211 -5.45 27.84 35.59
N GLU A 212 -4.39 27.45 36.28
CA GLU A 212 -4.02 26.04 36.45
C GLU A 212 -5.12 25.25 37.19
N GLU A 213 -5.66 25.81 38.26
CA GLU A 213 -6.75 25.17 39.00
C GLU A 213 -8.01 25.03 38.15
N ILE A 214 -8.40 26.08 37.41
CA ILE A 214 -9.53 26.02 36.48
C ILE A 214 -9.28 24.94 35.44
N ARG A 215 -8.13 24.98 34.75
CA ARG A 215 -7.74 24.04 33.69
C ARG A 215 -7.78 22.59 34.17
N SER A 216 -7.23 22.31 35.35
CA SER A 216 -7.21 20.96 35.93
C SER A 216 -8.60 20.43 36.31
N ALA A 217 -9.56 21.33 36.58
CA ALA A 217 -10.93 21.00 36.93
C ALA A 217 -11.90 20.98 35.72
N LEU A 218 -11.47 21.47 34.56
CA LEU A 218 -12.31 21.51 33.36
C LEU A 218 -12.70 20.10 32.93
N LYS A 219 -13.97 19.97 32.55
CA LYS A 219 -14.52 18.75 31.94
C LYS A 219 -15.09 19.11 30.58
N PRO A 220 -15.06 18.18 29.61
CA PRO A 220 -15.67 18.40 28.31
C PRO A 220 -17.11 18.90 28.45
N ALA A 221 -17.46 19.95 27.71
CA ALA A 221 -18.82 20.45 27.69
C ALA A 221 -19.78 19.35 27.20
N GLN A 222 -20.87 19.14 27.94
CA GLN A 222 -21.92 18.18 27.58
C GLN A 222 -23.26 18.89 27.56
N TYR A 223 -23.47 19.70 26.52
CA TYR A 223 -24.76 20.33 26.27
C TYR A 223 -25.75 19.28 25.78
N LYS A 224 -26.98 19.35 26.29
CA LYS A 224 -28.07 18.46 25.87
C LYS A 224 -28.46 18.69 24.40
N ASP A 225 -28.42 19.94 23.98
CA ASP A 225 -28.76 20.41 22.64
C ASP A 225 -28.10 21.77 22.36
N GLU A 226 -28.23 22.26 21.12
CA GLU A 226 -27.68 23.54 20.68
C GLU A 226 -28.28 24.74 21.45
N PHE A 227 -29.53 24.63 21.88
CA PHE A 227 -30.19 25.71 22.62
C PHE A 227 -29.53 25.92 23.99
N ALA A 228 -29.23 24.83 24.71
CA ALA A 228 -28.49 24.90 25.96
C ALA A 228 -27.08 25.49 25.81
N ARG A 229 -26.42 25.28 24.66
CA ARG A 229 -25.13 25.93 24.37
C ARG A 229 -25.30 27.43 24.20
N VAL A 230 -26.24 27.85 23.35
CA VAL A 230 -26.52 29.27 23.09
C VAL A 230 -26.92 30.00 24.37
N GLU A 231 -27.78 29.40 25.21
CA GLU A 231 -28.17 29.97 26.50
C GLU A 231 -26.96 30.16 27.44
N ARG A 232 -26.01 29.21 27.41
CA ARG A 232 -24.76 29.35 28.16
C ARG A 232 -23.88 30.47 27.61
N GLU A 233 -23.76 30.59 26.29
CA GLU A 233 -23.03 31.68 25.63
C GLU A 233 -23.63 33.05 26.00
N GLU A 234 -24.95 33.21 25.93
CA GLU A 234 -25.65 34.46 26.29
C GLU A 234 -25.47 34.82 27.77
N ALA A 235 -25.52 33.83 28.67
CA ALA A 235 -25.29 34.04 30.10
C ALA A 235 -23.86 34.53 30.38
N ILE A 236 -22.85 33.92 29.74
CA ILE A 236 -21.45 34.35 29.88
C ILE A 236 -21.27 35.74 29.28
N GLN A 237 -21.85 36.01 28.10
CA GLN A 237 -21.76 37.33 27.48
C GLN A 237 -22.33 38.42 28.41
N SER A 238 -23.52 38.20 28.97
CA SER A 238 -24.16 39.14 29.89
C SER A 238 -23.30 39.38 31.13
N TRP A 239 -22.67 38.33 31.67
CA TRP A 239 -21.75 38.43 32.80
C TRP A 239 -20.50 39.26 32.44
N LEU A 240 -19.90 39.02 31.27
CA LEU A 240 -18.74 39.78 30.78
C LEU A 240 -19.05 41.27 30.59
N GLU A 241 -20.21 41.59 30.00
CA GLU A 241 -20.67 42.97 29.79
C GLU A 241 -20.88 43.68 31.13
N ALA A 242 -21.48 43.01 32.12
CA ALA A 242 -21.66 43.55 33.47
C ALA A 242 -20.32 43.87 34.18
N HIS A 243 -19.25 43.17 33.81
CA HIS A 243 -17.89 43.40 34.31
C HIS A 243 -17.06 44.36 33.44
N GLY A 244 -17.68 45.04 32.47
CA GLY A 244 -17.02 46.04 31.62
C GLY A 244 -16.03 45.45 30.61
N VAL A 245 -16.14 44.16 30.29
CA VAL A 245 -15.29 43.53 29.27
C VAL A 245 -15.77 43.95 27.87
N ALA A 246 -14.88 44.61 27.13
CA ALA A 246 -15.13 44.97 25.74
C ALA A 246 -15.18 43.71 24.84
N GLU A 247 -16.01 43.76 23.79
CA GLU A 247 -16.19 42.66 22.83
C GLU A 247 -16.57 41.30 23.47
N ALA A 248 -17.36 41.33 24.56
CA ALA A 248 -17.82 40.15 25.29
C ALA A 248 -18.36 39.01 24.39
N TRP A 249 -19.08 39.37 23.31
CA TRP A 249 -19.62 38.46 22.31
C TRP A 249 -18.56 37.61 21.59
N LYS A 250 -17.29 38.04 21.53
CA LYS A 250 -16.19 37.22 20.98
C LYS A 250 -15.66 36.19 21.96
N LEU A 251 -15.70 36.51 23.26
CA LEU A 251 -15.15 35.66 24.32
C LEU A 251 -16.16 34.63 24.82
N ALA A 252 -17.44 34.98 24.85
CA ALA A 252 -18.49 34.13 25.39
C ALA A 252 -18.56 32.73 24.74
N PRO A 253 -18.52 32.58 23.40
CA PRO A 253 -18.53 31.26 22.76
C PRO A 253 -17.34 30.39 23.18
N LEU A 254 -16.17 30.99 23.27
CA LEU A 254 -14.95 30.29 23.64
C LEU A 254 -15.01 29.78 25.08
N LEU A 255 -15.47 30.62 26.02
CA LEU A 255 -15.56 30.25 27.44
C LEU A 255 -16.68 29.24 27.69
N ALA A 256 -17.77 29.31 26.91
CA ALA A 256 -18.83 28.31 26.91
C ALA A 256 -18.33 26.96 26.37
N ASP A 257 -17.61 26.93 25.26
CA ASP A 257 -17.01 25.70 24.70
C ASP A 257 -16.00 25.07 25.67
N ALA A 258 -15.24 25.90 26.38
CA ALA A 258 -14.33 25.47 27.43
C ALA A 258 -15.05 25.02 28.72
N ASN A 259 -16.37 25.20 28.81
CA ASN A 259 -17.21 24.78 29.93
C ASN A 259 -16.83 25.43 31.28
N LEU A 260 -16.46 26.72 31.25
CA LEU A 260 -16.20 27.45 32.49
C LEU A 260 -17.52 27.65 33.25
N THR A 261 -17.49 27.42 34.55
CA THR A 261 -18.61 27.68 35.47
C THR A 261 -18.60 29.13 35.97
N ASP A 262 -19.75 29.61 36.43
CA ASP A 262 -19.85 30.97 36.99
C ASP A 262 -18.92 31.18 38.19
N ALA A 263 -18.74 30.13 39.01
CA ALA A 263 -17.81 30.18 40.14
C ALA A 263 -16.35 30.35 39.68
N GLN A 264 -15.96 29.72 38.57
CA GLN A 264 -14.62 29.87 38.00
C GLN A 264 -14.44 31.25 37.36
N LEU A 265 -15.45 31.76 36.66
CA LEU A 265 -15.45 33.13 36.11
C LEU A 265 -15.31 34.18 37.21
N GLU A 266 -16.07 34.05 38.29
CA GLU A 266 -15.99 34.96 39.44
C GLU A 266 -14.64 34.86 40.17
N SER A 267 -14.12 33.64 40.36
CA SER A 267 -12.80 33.46 40.94
C SER A 267 -11.71 34.09 40.09
N PHE A 268 -11.81 33.99 38.76
CA PHE A 268 -10.87 34.60 37.83
C PHE A 268 -10.96 36.14 37.88
N ALA A 269 -12.18 36.69 37.87
CA ALA A 269 -12.43 38.13 37.91
C ALA A 269 -11.80 38.82 39.12
N ARG A 270 -11.92 38.20 40.30
CA ARG A 270 -11.33 38.74 41.55
C ARG A 270 -9.81 38.88 41.47
N THR A 271 -9.14 37.97 40.78
CA THR A 271 -7.67 38.00 40.64
C THR A 271 -7.22 38.90 39.51
N ALA A 272 -7.92 38.90 38.38
CA ALA A 272 -7.55 39.70 37.20
C ALA A 272 -7.84 41.20 37.37
N GLY A 273 -8.79 41.56 38.25
CA GLY A 273 -9.10 42.94 38.58
C GLY A 273 -9.46 43.77 37.34
N THR A 274 -8.82 44.92 37.17
CA THR A 274 -9.05 45.82 36.02
C THR A 274 -8.55 45.27 34.68
N SER A 275 -7.71 44.22 34.70
CA SER A 275 -7.20 43.55 33.49
C SER A 275 -8.06 42.36 33.06
N LEU A 276 -9.28 42.22 33.57
CA LEU A 276 -10.16 41.08 33.31
C LEU A 276 -10.32 40.72 31.83
N GLY A 277 -10.62 41.72 30.99
CA GLY A 277 -10.85 41.50 29.55
C GLY A 277 -9.62 40.94 28.83
N PRO A 278 -8.46 41.62 28.88
CA PRO A 278 -7.20 41.11 28.32
C PRO A 278 -6.82 39.72 28.86
N GLU A 279 -6.99 39.47 30.16
CA GLU A 279 -6.61 38.17 30.73
C GLU A 279 -7.56 37.04 30.38
N LEU A 280 -8.88 37.26 30.35
CA LEU A 280 -9.82 36.24 29.86
C LEU A 280 -9.60 35.95 28.38
N THR A 281 -9.23 36.97 27.60
CA THR A 281 -8.82 36.77 26.21
C THR A 281 -7.57 35.89 26.14
N ARG A 282 -6.57 36.15 26.99
CA ARG A 282 -5.34 35.36 27.04
C ARG A 282 -5.63 33.91 27.46
N PHE A 283 -6.30 33.72 28.59
CA PHE A 283 -6.61 32.40 29.13
C PHE A 283 -7.50 31.60 28.17
N GLY A 284 -8.55 32.22 27.65
CA GLY A 284 -9.40 31.61 26.64
C GLY A 284 -8.63 31.18 25.40
N THR A 285 -7.76 32.05 24.87
CA THR A 285 -6.94 31.71 23.71
C THR A 285 -6.00 30.53 24.01
N LEU A 286 -5.46 30.40 25.23
CA LEU A 286 -4.66 29.24 25.62
C LEU A 286 -5.48 27.94 25.58
N LEU A 287 -6.71 27.94 26.11
CA LEU A 287 -7.61 26.79 26.07
C LEU A 287 -7.98 26.41 24.62
N GLU A 288 -8.23 27.40 23.77
CA GLU A 288 -8.50 27.18 22.35
C GLU A 288 -7.27 26.55 21.65
N MET A 289 -6.06 27.02 21.95
CA MET A 289 -4.83 26.44 21.41
C MET A 289 -4.63 24.98 21.81
N GLU A 290 -4.90 24.63 23.07
CA GLU A 290 -4.84 23.24 23.54
C GLU A 290 -5.81 22.35 22.73
N ARG A 291 -7.05 22.83 22.52
CA ARG A 291 -8.05 22.12 21.72
C ARG A 291 -7.61 21.94 20.27
N ILE A 292 -7.08 22.99 19.64
CA ILE A 292 -6.62 22.95 18.25
C ILE A 292 -5.39 22.03 18.11
N ALA A 293 -4.49 22.03 19.10
CA ALA A 293 -3.33 21.15 19.12
C ALA A 293 -3.75 19.67 19.18
N ALA A 294 -4.73 19.33 20.03
CA ALA A 294 -5.29 17.97 20.08
C ALA A 294 -5.97 17.57 18.76
N GLU A 295 -6.69 18.48 18.10
CA GLU A 295 -7.30 18.24 16.79
C GLU A 295 -6.24 18.00 15.69
N LEU A 296 -5.13 18.73 15.75
CA LEU A 296 -3.98 18.56 14.86
C LEU A 296 -3.32 17.19 15.06
N GLU A 297 -3.07 16.79 16.31
CA GLU A 297 -2.51 15.48 16.65
C GLU A 297 -3.42 14.33 16.18
N HIS A 298 -4.72 14.41 16.44
CA HIS A 298 -5.67 13.41 15.97
C HIS A 298 -5.71 13.32 14.43
N SER A 299 -5.66 14.47 13.75
CA SER A 299 -5.65 14.52 12.28
C SER A 299 -4.38 13.90 11.70
N THR A 300 -3.21 14.15 12.28
CA THR A 300 -1.94 13.58 11.82
C THR A 300 -1.82 12.08 12.15
N ALA A 301 -2.27 11.65 13.33
CA ALA A 301 -2.36 10.24 13.70
C ALA A 301 -3.22 9.46 12.69
N ARG A 302 -4.39 10.00 12.34
CA ARG A 302 -5.28 9.37 11.34
C ARG A 302 -4.64 9.25 9.95
N ILE A 303 -3.78 10.20 9.54
CA ILE A 303 -3.00 10.08 8.30
C ILE A 303 -2.02 8.91 8.40
N SER A 304 -1.29 8.79 9.51
CA SER A 304 -0.35 7.70 9.75
C SER A 304 -1.04 6.34 9.75
N ASP A 305 -2.20 6.22 10.40
CA ASP A 305 -2.99 4.99 10.44
C ASP A 305 -3.47 4.57 9.05
N LEU A 306 -3.94 5.52 8.24
CA LEU A 306 -4.31 5.26 6.84
C LEU A 306 -3.11 4.77 6.02
N ILE A 307 -1.93 5.40 6.15
CA ILE A 307 -0.71 4.98 5.47
C ILE A 307 -0.30 3.56 5.88
N LYS A 308 -0.37 3.24 7.18
CA LYS A 308 -0.07 1.91 7.70
C LYS A 308 -1.02 0.86 7.12
N ALA A 309 -2.33 1.14 7.14
CA ALA A 309 -3.33 0.25 6.59
C ALA A 309 -3.12 -0.03 5.08
N ILE A 310 -2.75 1.00 4.30
CA ILE A 310 -2.43 0.85 2.87
C ILE A 310 -1.23 -0.09 2.67
N LYS A 311 -0.15 0.11 3.43
CA LYS A 311 1.07 -0.72 3.32
C LYS A 311 0.81 -2.18 3.67
N GLU A 312 0.01 -2.43 4.70
CA GLU A 312 -0.38 -3.79 5.09
C GLU A 312 -1.26 -4.44 4.02
N TYR A 313 -2.22 -3.71 3.45
CA TYR A 313 -3.07 -4.23 2.39
C TYR A 313 -2.31 -4.49 1.08
N SER A 314 -1.33 -3.65 0.74
CA SER A 314 -0.56 -3.78 -0.49
C SER A 314 0.51 -4.86 -0.43
N TYR A 315 0.80 -5.45 0.75
CA TYR A 315 1.82 -6.50 0.94
C TYR A 315 3.17 -6.13 0.29
N MET A 316 3.51 -4.84 0.22
CA MET A 316 4.62 -4.34 -0.61
C MET A 316 6.00 -4.84 -0.14
N ASP A 317 6.13 -5.30 1.11
CA ASP A 317 7.41 -5.67 1.74
C ASP A 317 7.43 -7.08 2.36
N GLN A 318 6.59 -8.03 1.91
CA GLN A 318 6.43 -9.33 2.61
C GLN A 318 6.86 -10.58 1.81
N ALA A 319 7.34 -11.59 2.56
CA ALA A 319 7.87 -12.85 2.04
C ALA A 319 6.77 -13.81 1.52
N PRO A 320 7.09 -14.78 0.63
CA PRO A 320 6.08 -15.62 -0.07
C PRO A 320 5.21 -16.55 0.80
N LEU A 321 5.57 -16.74 2.07
CA LEU A 321 4.81 -17.49 3.07
C LEU A 321 4.92 -16.72 4.39
N GLN A 322 3.78 -16.35 4.97
CA GLN A 322 3.73 -15.69 6.27
C GLN A 322 2.56 -16.23 7.08
N GLU A 323 2.75 -16.28 8.40
CA GLU A 323 1.63 -16.35 9.34
C GLU A 323 0.89 -15.01 9.29
N VAL A 324 -0.38 -15.08 8.93
CA VAL A 324 -1.23 -13.89 8.80
C VAL A 324 -2.24 -13.88 9.94
N ASP A 325 -2.28 -12.78 10.68
CA ASP A 325 -3.38 -12.52 11.60
C ASP A 325 -4.62 -12.09 10.79
N ILE A 326 -5.57 -13.01 10.69
CA ILE A 326 -6.83 -12.80 9.97
C ILE A 326 -7.64 -11.67 10.61
N LYS A 327 -7.61 -11.54 11.94
CA LYS A 327 -8.35 -10.50 12.66
C LYS A 327 -7.79 -9.13 12.29
N ASN A 328 -6.48 -8.96 12.37
CA ASN A 328 -5.82 -7.70 11.98
C ASN A 328 -6.08 -7.37 10.50
N SER A 329 -6.01 -8.36 9.61
CA SER A 329 -6.28 -8.17 8.17
C SER A 329 -7.71 -7.70 7.88
N LEU A 330 -8.70 -8.19 8.64
CA LEU A 330 -10.08 -7.73 8.54
C LEU A 330 -10.24 -6.30 9.07
N GLU A 331 -9.61 -5.96 10.21
CA GLU A 331 -9.61 -4.60 10.76
C GLU A 331 -8.96 -3.58 9.80
N THR A 332 -7.84 -3.94 9.18
CA THR A 332 -7.17 -3.14 8.15
C THR A 332 -8.08 -2.93 6.93
N THR A 333 -8.77 -3.98 6.48
CA THR A 333 -9.73 -3.89 5.37
C THR A 333 -10.91 -2.97 5.71
N LEU A 334 -11.46 -3.09 6.93
CA LEU A 334 -12.56 -2.25 7.41
C LEU A 334 -12.14 -0.78 7.55
N THR A 335 -10.91 -0.52 7.99
CA THR A 335 -10.34 0.83 8.09
C THR A 335 -10.27 1.49 6.71
N ILE A 336 -9.80 0.77 5.68
CA ILE A 336 -9.74 1.28 4.30
C ILE A 336 -11.15 1.49 3.71
N MET A 337 -12.08 0.59 4.01
CA MET A 337 -13.46 0.61 3.48
C MET A 337 -14.42 1.50 4.27
N HIS A 338 -13.97 2.17 5.33
CA HIS A 338 -14.80 2.94 6.23
C HIS A 338 -15.65 4.02 5.51
N HIS A 339 -15.13 4.63 4.44
CA HIS A 339 -15.84 5.60 3.62
C HIS A 339 -17.09 5.04 2.90
N LYS A 340 -17.14 3.72 2.66
CA LYS A 340 -18.31 3.05 2.06
C LYS A 340 -19.35 2.63 3.10
N LEU A 341 -18.93 2.45 4.35
CA LEU A 341 -19.80 2.01 5.44
C LEU A 341 -20.62 3.15 6.03
N LYS A 342 -20.15 4.41 5.94
CA LYS A 342 -20.86 5.61 6.45
C LYS A 342 -22.16 5.98 5.72
N ARG A 343 -22.58 5.26 4.69
CA ARG A 343 -23.84 5.49 3.95
C ARG A 343 -24.93 4.43 4.24
N GLY A 344 -24.75 3.60 5.26
CA GLY A 344 -25.74 2.61 5.71
C GLY A 344 -26.61 3.12 6.83
#